data_AF-A0A7J9FIJ9-F1
#
_entry.id   AF-A0A7J9FIJ9-F1
#
_cell.length_a   1.000
_cell.length_b   1.000
_cell.length_c   1.000
_cell.angle_alpha   90.00
_cell.angle_beta   90.00
_cell.angle_gamma   90.00
#
_symmetry.space_group_name_H-M   'P 1'
#
loop_
_entity.id
_entity.type
_entity.pdbx_description
1 polymer ?
#
loop_
_entity_poly.entity_id
_entity_poly.type
_entity_poly.pdbx_seq_one_letter_code
_entity_poly.pdbx_strand_id
1 'polypeptide(L)'
;MVINANSTLPLVRKGMKKLSPSIEQFAKNAVVPSLKSWGIIFNSFLELDGDKMEIIKEEFTEHDRLWAIGPLLPIKATNNERGGPSSIPRDEISLTKLQMEAIASALEESRVRFIWGINGDSQNMVPLGFEDRLVGKGLVIKGWVPQQAILDHQAVGSYLTHCGWNSALEGLLGGALLLAWPMQVDHFDNTNLLVDELGVAIRACEGLTTVPDPNKLARV
;
A
#
# COMPACT_ATOMS: atom_id res chain seq x y z
N MET A 1 0.33 18.61 -4.03
CA MET A 1 0.96 17.29 -3.77
C MET A 1 0.25 16.73 -2.55
N VAL A 2 -0.38 15.58 -2.69
CA VAL A 2 -1.00 14.88 -1.55
C VAL A 2 0.09 14.03 -0.93
N ILE A 3 0.42 14.30 0.34
CA ILE A 3 1.49 13.59 1.05
C ILE A 3 0.89 12.83 2.22
N ASN A 4 1.48 11.70 2.56
CA ASN A 4 1.24 11.02 3.83
C ASN A 4 2.24 11.57 4.87
N ALA A 5 1.78 11.92 6.07
CA ALA A 5 2.64 12.42 7.13
C ALA A 5 3.68 11.37 7.55
N ASN A 6 3.31 10.09 7.52
CA ASN A 6 4.16 8.96 7.90
C ASN A 6 5.32 8.73 6.94
N SER A 7 5.12 8.94 5.64
CA SER A 7 6.22 8.84 4.66
C SER A 7 7.15 10.07 4.72
N THR A 8 6.67 11.19 5.25
CA THR A 8 7.42 12.44 5.34
C THR A 8 8.35 12.45 6.57
N LEU A 9 7.83 12.09 7.74
CA LEU A 9 8.55 12.21 9.02
C LEU A 9 9.92 11.51 9.06
N PRO A 10 10.10 10.25 8.60
CA PRO A 10 11.39 9.58 8.60
C PRO A 10 12.44 10.29 7.73
N LEU A 11 12.02 10.86 6.59
CA LEU A 11 12.89 11.59 5.68
C LEU A 11 13.39 12.89 6.33
N VAL A 12 12.56 13.55 7.13
CA VAL A 12 12.95 14.79 7.78
C VAL A 12 13.73 14.55 9.08
N ARG A 13 13.34 13.58 9.93
CA ARG A 13 14.02 13.23 11.19
C ARG A 13 15.45 12.70 11.00
N LYS A 14 15.74 11.95 9.93
CA LYS A 14 17.08 11.35 9.75
C LYS A 14 18.19 12.34 9.43
N GLY A 15 17.86 13.61 9.15
CA GLY A 15 18.82 14.63 8.75
C GLY A 15 19.45 14.27 7.41
N MET A 16 19.37 15.16 6.43
CA MET A 16 19.80 14.94 5.04
C MET A 16 21.30 14.59 4.85
N LYS A 17 22.06 14.35 5.93
CA LYS A 17 23.49 14.06 5.98
C LYS A 17 23.87 12.57 5.87
N LYS A 18 22.90 11.64 5.97
CA LYS A 18 23.14 10.18 5.83
C LYS A 18 22.54 9.57 4.57
N LEU A 19 21.97 10.39 3.69
CA LEU A 19 21.33 9.93 2.46
C LEU A 19 22.38 9.76 1.36
N SER A 20 22.17 8.82 0.45
CA SER A 20 23.02 8.74 -0.75
C SER A 20 22.92 10.06 -1.54
N PRO A 21 23.95 10.45 -2.33
CA PRO A 21 23.92 11.71 -3.07
C PRO A 21 22.69 11.89 -3.96
N SER A 22 22.15 10.80 -4.52
CA SER A 22 20.91 10.83 -5.32
C SER A 22 19.67 11.14 -4.47
N ILE A 23 19.56 10.56 -3.28
CA ILE A 23 18.44 10.81 -2.38
C ILE A 23 18.56 12.20 -1.74
N GLU A 24 19.78 12.66 -1.44
CA GLU A 24 20.02 14.03 -0.98
C GLU A 24 19.57 15.05 -2.04
N GLN A 25 19.91 14.83 -3.30
CA GLN A 25 19.49 15.69 -4.41
C GLN A 25 17.97 15.69 -4.60
N PHE A 26 17.34 14.51 -4.53
CA PHE A 26 15.88 14.40 -4.56
C PHE A 26 15.24 15.17 -3.40
N ALA A 27 15.74 14.98 -2.17
CA ALA A 27 15.19 15.64 -0.99
C ALA A 27 15.34 17.18 -1.07
N LYS A 28 16.45 17.69 -1.60
CA LYS A 28 16.64 19.13 -1.89
C LYS A 28 15.67 19.66 -2.95
N ASN A 29 15.33 18.86 -3.95
CA ASN A 29 14.51 19.28 -5.08
C ASN A 29 13.00 19.10 -4.85
N ALA A 30 12.60 18.13 -4.03
CA ALA A 30 11.20 17.75 -3.83
C ALA A 30 10.73 18.03 -2.41
N VAL A 31 11.45 17.56 -1.39
CA VAL A 31 10.98 17.62 0.01
C VAL A 31 11.13 19.03 0.59
N VAL A 32 12.31 19.64 0.47
CA VAL A 32 12.56 20.98 1.03
C VAL A 32 11.63 22.05 0.44
N PRO A 33 11.43 22.15 -0.89
CA PRO A 33 10.50 23.13 -1.46
C PRO A 33 9.06 22.88 -1.04
N SER A 34 8.67 21.61 -0.79
CA SER A 34 7.34 21.27 -0.30
C SER A 34 7.11 21.74 1.13
N LEU A 35 8.11 21.60 2.00
CA LEU A 35 8.07 22.12 3.38
C LEU A 35 8.08 23.65 3.45
N LYS A 36 8.65 24.32 2.44
CA LYS A 36 8.66 25.79 2.28
C LYS A 36 7.53 26.32 1.39
N SER A 37 6.59 25.46 1.00
CA SER A 37 5.46 25.87 0.18
C SER A 37 4.54 26.83 0.96
N TRP A 38 3.51 27.37 0.32
CA TRP A 38 2.55 28.21 1.06
C TRP A 38 1.79 27.40 2.11
N GLY A 39 1.58 26.10 1.91
CA GLY A 39 0.89 25.23 2.84
C GLY A 39 0.85 23.79 2.34
N ILE A 40 0.62 22.84 3.24
CA ILE A 40 0.73 21.40 2.95
C ILE A 40 -0.63 20.73 3.18
N ILE A 41 -0.99 19.85 2.25
CA ILE A 41 -2.22 19.07 2.31
C ILE A 41 -1.85 17.60 2.49
N PHE A 42 -2.36 17.00 3.57
CA PHE A 42 -2.22 15.59 3.87
C PHE A 42 -3.52 14.87 3.51
N ASN A 43 -3.40 13.75 2.78
CA ASN A 43 -4.50 12.80 2.66
C ASN A 43 -4.51 11.91 3.90
N SER A 44 -4.91 12.50 5.02
CA SER A 44 -5.06 11.86 6.32
C SER A 44 -6.11 12.64 7.12
N PHE A 45 -6.36 12.26 8.36
CA PHE A 45 -7.25 12.94 9.31
C PHE A 45 -6.58 13.05 10.68
N LEU A 46 -7.05 13.97 11.53
CA LEU A 46 -6.35 14.36 12.75
C LEU A 46 -6.26 13.22 13.77
N GLU A 47 -7.27 12.37 13.84
CA GLU A 47 -7.30 11.21 14.72
C GLU A 47 -6.26 10.15 14.31
N LEU A 48 -5.76 10.21 13.08
CA LEU A 48 -4.75 9.29 12.55
C LEU A 48 -3.32 9.86 12.68
N ASP A 49 -3.13 11.11 12.25
CA ASP A 49 -1.80 11.71 12.09
C ASP A 49 -1.63 13.06 12.80
N GLY A 50 -2.56 13.48 13.67
CA GLY A 50 -2.54 14.80 14.31
C GLY A 50 -1.22 15.14 14.99
N ASP A 51 -0.74 14.26 15.88
CA ASP A 51 0.54 14.45 16.58
C ASP A 51 1.72 14.53 15.62
N LYS A 52 1.68 13.71 14.55
CA LYS A 52 2.72 13.68 13.51
C LYS A 52 2.73 14.97 12.70
N MET A 53 1.56 15.51 12.39
CA MET A 53 1.40 16.77 11.68
C MET A 53 1.86 17.97 12.52
N GLU A 54 1.62 17.94 13.84
CA GLU A 54 2.11 19.01 14.73
C GLU A 54 3.64 19.03 14.77
N ILE A 55 4.30 17.86 14.82
CA ILE A 55 5.76 17.77 14.72
C ILE A 55 6.26 18.35 13.39
N ILE A 56 5.58 18.06 12.27
CA ILE A 56 5.96 18.65 10.97
C ILE A 56 5.84 20.17 11.00
N LYS A 57 4.76 20.68 11.58
CA LYS A 57 4.50 22.11 11.71
C LYS A 57 5.54 22.82 12.58
N GLU A 58 5.91 22.23 13.71
CA GLU A 58 6.83 22.84 14.68
C GLU A 58 8.29 22.72 14.26
N GLU A 59 8.71 21.57 13.72
CA GLU A 59 10.12 21.29 13.48
C GLU A 59 10.57 21.57 12.04
N PHE A 60 9.65 21.52 11.07
CA PHE A 60 10.05 21.37 9.66
C PHE A 60 9.48 22.40 8.70
N THR A 61 8.47 23.19 9.09
CA THR A 61 7.89 24.23 8.25
C THR A 61 8.11 25.63 8.82
N GLU A 62 8.12 26.64 7.95
CA GLU A 62 8.18 28.07 8.35
C GLU A 62 6.76 28.65 8.55
N HIS A 63 5.73 27.80 8.53
CA HIS A 63 4.31 28.16 8.61
C HIS A 63 3.48 27.12 9.36
N ASP A 64 2.27 27.47 9.76
CA ASP A 64 1.28 26.60 10.45
C ASP A 64 0.19 26.03 9.54
N ARG A 65 0.24 26.36 8.25
CA ARG A 65 -0.77 26.04 7.23
C ARG A 65 -0.69 24.59 6.75
N LEU A 66 -1.14 23.67 7.59
CA LEU A 66 -1.26 22.24 7.29
C LEU A 66 -2.74 21.82 7.39
N TRP A 67 -3.22 21.06 6.41
CA TRP A 67 -4.60 20.55 6.41
C TRP A 67 -4.64 19.05 6.19
N ALA A 68 -5.32 18.35 7.08
CA ALA A 68 -5.72 16.96 6.91
C ALA A 68 -7.10 16.94 6.23
N ILE A 69 -7.18 16.45 4.99
CA ILE A 69 -8.43 16.46 4.19
C ILE A 69 -8.88 15.06 3.77
N GLY A 70 -8.26 14.04 4.34
CA GLY A 70 -8.53 12.64 4.04
C GLY A 70 -9.70 12.06 4.84
N PRO A 71 -10.06 10.81 4.54
CA PRO A 71 -9.48 9.98 3.49
C PRO A 71 -10.03 10.33 2.10
N LEU A 72 -9.14 10.80 1.23
CA LEU A 72 -9.39 11.01 -0.20
C LEU A 72 -9.06 9.73 -0.94
N LEU A 73 -10.09 9.09 -1.49
CA LEU A 73 -9.94 7.96 -2.39
C LEU A 73 -9.66 8.46 -3.82
N PRO A 74 -9.03 7.64 -4.69
CA PRO A 74 -8.84 7.99 -6.08
C PRO A 74 -10.17 8.41 -6.74
N ILE A 75 -10.18 9.57 -7.41
CA ILE A 75 -11.38 10.08 -8.10
C ILE A 75 -11.64 9.21 -9.33
N LYS A 76 -12.91 8.81 -9.54
CA LYS A 76 -13.36 8.05 -10.71
C LYS A 76 -13.22 8.88 -12.00
N ALA A 77 -12.06 8.83 -12.64
CA ALA A 77 -11.88 9.36 -13.99
C ALA A 77 -12.41 8.32 -15.00
N THR A 78 -13.74 8.21 -15.14
CA THR A 78 -14.44 7.23 -16.00
C THR A 78 -14.24 5.76 -15.60
N ASN A 79 -15.11 4.87 -16.09
CA ASN A 79 -15.37 3.56 -15.50
C ASN A 79 -14.18 2.58 -15.42
N ASN A 80 -13.02 2.87 -16.03
CA ASN A 80 -11.91 1.93 -16.12
C ASN A 80 -10.52 2.51 -15.75
N GLU A 81 -10.40 3.76 -15.27
CA GLU A 81 -9.09 4.36 -15.00
C GLU A 81 -8.93 4.73 -13.52
N ARG A 82 -8.00 4.04 -12.83
CA ARG A 82 -7.62 4.28 -11.42
C ARG A 82 -6.65 5.48 -11.30
N GLY A 83 -6.93 6.55 -12.03
CA GLY A 83 -5.95 7.61 -12.28
C GLY A 83 -4.87 7.18 -13.28
N GLY A 84 -4.05 8.15 -13.67
CA GLY A 84 -2.99 7.98 -14.68
C GLY A 84 -1.92 6.94 -14.31
N PRO A 85 -0.93 6.73 -15.19
CA PRO A 85 0.13 5.74 -14.96
C PRO A 85 0.82 5.97 -13.60
N SER A 86 1.08 4.88 -12.89
CA SER A 86 1.92 4.89 -11.68
C SER A 86 3.24 5.58 -11.99
N SER A 87 3.70 6.44 -11.08
CA SER A 87 5.03 7.05 -11.15
C SER A 87 6.16 6.04 -10.94
N ILE A 88 5.83 4.81 -10.52
CA ILE A 88 6.74 3.68 -10.45
C ILE A 88 6.53 2.79 -11.69
N PRO A 89 7.60 2.46 -12.44
CA PRO A 89 7.53 1.51 -13.55
C PRO A 89 6.90 0.17 -13.13
N ARG A 90 6.05 -0.40 -13.99
CA ARG A 90 5.26 -1.61 -13.69
C ARG A 90 6.11 -2.85 -13.37
N ASP A 91 7.34 -2.86 -13.86
CA ASP A 91 8.36 -3.89 -13.70
C ASP A 91 9.06 -3.85 -12.33
N GLU A 92 8.99 -2.73 -11.60
CA GLU A 92 9.62 -2.60 -10.28
C GLU A 92 8.81 -3.25 -9.13
N ILE A 93 7.53 -3.56 -9.34
CA ILE A 93 6.63 -4.16 -8.34
C ILE A 93 5.87 -5.35 -8.95
N SER A 94 6.60 -6.33 -9.46
CA SER A 94 6.03 -7.61 -9.86
C SER A 94 6.46 -8.72 -8.90
N LEU A 95 5.53 -9.61 -8.57
CA LEU A 95 5.84 -10.79 -7.77
C LEU A 95 6.68 -11.76 -8.58
N THR A 96 7.71 -12.31 -7.96
CA THR A 96 8.50 -13.40 -8.54
C THR A 96 7.67 -14.67 -8.67
N LYS A 97 8.14 -15.63 -9.50
CA LYS A 97 7.45 -16.91 -9.69
C LYS A 97 7.27 -17.66 -8.36
N LEU A 98 8.29 -17.65 -7.51
CA LEU A 98 8.24 -18.30 -6.19
C LEU A 98 7.22 -17.64 -5.25
N GLN A 99 7.10 -16.30 -5.27
CA GLN A 99 6.07 -15.60 -4.51
C GLN A 99 4.66 -15.93 -5.03
N MET A 100 4.47 -15.99 -6.35
CA MET A 100 3.19 -16.40 -6.96
C MET A 100 2.80 -17.83 -6.56
N GLU A 101 3.75 -18.77 -6.61
CA GLU A 101 3.54 -20.16 -6.17
C GLU A 101 3.21 -20.25 -4.67
N ALA A 102 3.85 -19.43 -3.84
CA ALA A 102 3.58 -19.40 -2.41
C ALA A 102 2.18 -18.84 -2.08
N ILE A 103 1.75 -17.77 -2.76
CA ILE A 103 0.38 -17.24 -2.63
C ILE A 103 -0.63 -18.27 -3.10
N ALA A 104 -0.41 -18.90 -4.26
CA ALA A 104 -1.30 -19.94 -4.77
C ALA A 104 -1.44 -21.10 -3.78
N SER A 105 -0.32 -21.58 -3.22
CA SER A 105 -0.33 -22.63 -2.21
C SER A 105 -1.08 -22.21 -0.94
N ALA A 106 -0.93 -20.96 -0.49
CA ALA A 106 -1.64 -20.45 0.68
C ALA A 106 -3.16 -20.33 0.45
N LEU A 107 -3.58 -19.93 -0.75
CA LEU A 107 -4.99 -19.86 -1.14
C LEU A 107 -5.64 -21.25 -1.21
N GLU A 108 -4.91 -22.26 -1.72
CA GLU A 108 -5.38 -23.65 -1.72
C GLU A 108 -5.52 -24.20 -0.29
N GLU A 109 -4.52 -23.99 0.56
CA GLU A 109 -4.48 -24.54 1.92
C GLU A 109 -5.48 -23.85 2.86
N SER A 110 -5.67 -22.53 2.74
CA SER A 110 -6.60 -21.76 3.57
C SER A 110 -8.07 -22.11 3.33
N ARG A 111 -8.40 -22.62 2.12
CA ARG A 111 -9.76 -22.98 1.68
C ARG A 111 -10.77 -21.83 1.76
N VAL A 112 -10.29 -20.58 1.89
CA VAL A 112 -11.13 -19.39 1.88
C VAL A 112 -11.62 -19.09 0.47
N ARG A 113 -12.68 -18.28 0.37
CA ARG A 113 -13.05 -17.68 -0.90
C ARG A 113 -12.15 -16.48 -1.16
N PHE A 114 -11.67 -16.33 -2.39
CA PHE A 114 -10.75 -15.25 -2.73
C PHE A 114 -11.01 -14.66 -4.11
N ILE A 115 -10.56 -13.43 -4.28
CA ILE A 115 -10.34 -12.81 -5.58
C ILE A 115 -8.85 -12.49 -5.64
N TRP A 116 -8.16 -12.99 -6.66
CA TRP A 116 -6.74 -12.73 -6.86
C TRP A 116 -6.51 -11.96 -8.16
N GLY A 117 -6.15 -10.68 -7.99
CA GLY A 117 -5.74 -9.80 -9.08
C GLY A 117 -4.30 -10.03 -9.50
N ILE A 118 -4.07 -10.27 -10.78
CA ILE A 118 -2.73 -10.56 -11.33
C ILE A 118 -2.44 -9.57 -12.45
N ASN A 119 -1.27 -8.95 -12.39
CA ASN A 119 -0.81 -8.05 -13.45
C ASN A 119 -0.76 -8.80 -14.80
N GLY A 120 -1.09 -8.11 -15.89
CA GLY A 120 -1.16 -8.67 -17.24
C GLY A 120 0.13 -9.37 -17.68
N ASP A 121 1.28 -8.84 -17.28
CA ASP A 121 2.59 -9.39 -17.63
C ASP A 121 2.93 -10.66 -16.82
N SER A 122 2.27 -10.86 -15.68
CA SER A 122 2.48 -12.00 -14.76
C SER A 122 1.46 -13.12 -14.92
N GLN A 123 0.57 -13.05 -15.93
CA GLN A 123 -0.49 -14.04 -16.13
C GLN A 123 0.04 -15.47 -16.27
N ASN A 124 1.20 -15.63 -16.92
CA ASN A 124 1.87 -16.93 -17.12
C ASN A 124 2.54 -17.46 -15.85
N MET A 125 2.50 -16.72 -14.74
CA MET A 125 3.13 -17.10 -13.47
C MET A 125 2.12 -17.77 -12.51
N VAL A 126 0.84 -17.84 -12.87
CA VAL A 126 -0.15 -18.66 -12.14
C VAL A 126 0.21 -20.13 -12.32
N PRO A 127 0.28 -20.94 -11.24
CA PRO A 127 0.58 -22.35 -11.34
C PRO A 127 -0.41 -23.10 -12.23
N LEU A 128 0.09 -24.03 -13.05
CA LEU A 128 -0.72 -24.81 -13.97
C LEU A 128 -1.84 -25.57 -13.21
N GLY A 129 -3.07 -25.47 -13.73
CA GLY A 129 -4.25 -26.11 -13.15
C GLY A 129 -4.76 -25.48 -11.84
N PHE A 130 -4.20 -24.35 -11.39
CA PHE A 130 -4.65 -23.66 -10.16
C PHE A 130 -6.11 -23.24 -10.24
N GLU A 131 -6.52 -22.61 -11.35
CA GLU A 131 -7.91 -22.18 -11.56
C GLU A 131 -8.87 -23.38 -11.58
N ASP A 132 -8.49 -24.50 -12.21
CA ASP A 132 -9.29 -25.72 -12.26
C ASP A 132 -9.47 -26.37 -10.87
N ARG A 133 -8.42 -26.36 -10.04
CA ARG A 133 -8.48 -26.90 -8.67
C ARG A 133 -9.39 -26.09 -7.74
N LEU A 134 -9.67 -24.83 -8.07
CA LEU A 134 -10.37 -23.87 -7.22
C LEU A 134 -11.69 -23.37 -7.82
N VAL A 135 -12.23 -24.08 -8.81
CA VAL A 135 -13.56 -23.82 -9.39
C VAL A 135 -14.59 -23.68 -8.27
N GLY A 136 -15.31 -22.55 -8.28
CA GLY A 136 -16.35 -22.23 -7.29
C GLY A 136 -15.84 -21.75 -5.92
N LYS A 137 -14.52 -21.68 -5.72
CA LYS A 137 -13.89 -21.15 -4.49
C LYS A 137 -13.15 -19.83 -4.71
N GLY A 138 -12.46 -19.68 -5.83
CA GLY A 138 -11.67 -18.51 -6.14
C GLY A 138 -11.93 -17.92 -7.51
N LEU A 139 -11.66 -16.63 -7.66
CA LEU A 139 -11.65 -15.94 -8.95
C LEU A 139 -10.27 -15.34 -9.18
N VAL A 140 -9.64 -15.68 -10.30
CA VAL A 140 -8.39 -15.06 -10.75
C VAL A 140 -8.73 -14.01 -11.82
N ILE A 141 -8.41 -12.74 -11.55
CA ILE A 141 -8.60 -11.63 -12.49
C ILE A 141 -7.24 -11.27 -13.08
N LYS A 142 -7.11 -11.43 -14.39
CA LYS A 142 -5.89 -11.15 -15.15
C LYS A 142 -6.00 -9.76 -15.77
N GLY A 143 -5.11 -8.84 -15.38
CA GLY A 143 -5.12 -7.45 -15.83
C GLY A 143 -5.75 -6.50 -14.81
N TRP A 144 -6.56 -5.55 -15.27
CA TRP A 144 -7.14 -4.54 -14.40
C TRP A 144 -8.19 -5.12 -13.45
N VAL A 145 -8.16 -4.67 -12.20
CA VAL A 145 -9.04 -5.12 -11.13
C VAL A 145 -9.82 -3.91 -10.60
N PRO A 146 -11.16 -4.01 -10.47
CA PRO A 146 -11.98 -2.96 -9.87
C PRO A 146 -11.81 -2.95 -8.34
N GLN A 147 -10.60 -2.66 -7.87
CA GLN A 147 -10.17 -2.82 -6.47
C GLN A 147 -11.14 -2.18 -5.49
N GLN A 148 -11.51 -0.91 -5.70
CA GLN A 148 -12.44 -0.21 -4.82
C GLN A 148 -13.81 -0.90 -4.77
N ALA A 149 -14.38 -1.29 -5.92
CA ALA A 149 -15.69 -1.96 -5.94
C ALA A 149 -15.66 -3.33 -5.27
N ILE A 150 -14.51 -4.02 -5.31
CA ILE A 150 -14.31 -5.28 -4.58
C ILE A 150 -14.24 -5.00 -3.08
N LEU A 151 -13.44 -4.02 -2.65
CA LEU A 151 -13.24 -3.70 -1.23
C LEU A 151 -14.50 -3.12 -0.58
N ASP A 152 -15.33 -2.39 -1.33
CA ASP A 152 -16.62 -1.88 -0.86
C ASP A 152 -17.69 -3.00 -0.70
N HIS A 153 -17.42 -4.20 -1.21
CA HIS A 153 -18.38 -5.29 -1.18
C HIS A 153 -18.37 -6.03 0.17
N GLN A 154 -19.51 -6.08 0.86
CA GLN A 154 -19.69 -6.67 2.20
C GLN A 154 -19.20 -8.13 2.38
N ALA A 155 -19.00 -8.87 1.29
CA ALA A 155 -18.47 -10.24 1.34
C ALA A 155 -16.94 -10.30 1.49
N VAL A 156 -16.24 -9.17 1.35
CA VAL A 156 -14.79 -9.08 1.53
C VAL A 156 -14.50 -8.83 3.00
N GLY A 157 -13.88 -9.82 3.65
CA GLY A 157 -13.49 -9.73 5.06
C GLY A 157 -12.03 -9.34 5.28
N SER A 158 -11.16 -9.60 4.31
CA SER A 158 -9.72 -9.31 4.40
C SER A 158 -9.12 -8.90 3.07
N TYR A 159 -8.01 -8.16 3.13
CA TYR A 159 -7.31 -7.63 1.97
C TYR A 159 -5.80 -7.76 2.15
N LEU A 160 -5.16 -8.63 1.36
CA LEU A 160 -3.70 -8.71 1.25
C LEU A 160 -3.19 -7.53 0.44
N THR A 161 -2.42 -6.64 1.07
CA THR A 161 -2.00 -5.37 0.49
C THR A 161 -0.52 -5.11 0.76
N HIS A 162 0.14 -4.44 -0.18
CA HIS A 162 1.50 -3.95 0.04
C HIS A 162 1.55 -2.72 0.95
N CYS A 163 0.41 -2.23 1.46
CA CYS A 163 0.31 -1.05 2.33
C CYS A 163 0.76 0.27 1.69
N GLY A 164 0.61 0.41 0.38
CA GLY A 164 0.62 1.72 -0.27
C GLY A 164 -0.58 2.53 0.22
N TRP A 165 -0.38 3.82 0.52
CA TRP A 165 -1.33 4.58 1.34
C TRP A 165 -2.77 4.60 0.79
N ASN A 166 -2.93 4.80 -0.52
CA ASN A 166 -4.27 4.77 -1.15
C ASN A 166 -4.93 3.39 -1.01
N SER A 167 -4.19 2.30 -1.24
CA SER A 167 -4.71 0.94 -1.10
C SER A 167 -5.04 0.61 0.36
N ALA A 168 -4.26 1.10 1.32
CA ALA A 168 -4.55 0.94 2.75
C ALA A 168 -5.86 1.67 3.13
N LEU A 169 -6.03 2.93 2.71
CA LEU A 169 -7.26 3.69 2.96
C LEU A 169 -8.49 3.05 2.31
N GLU A 170 -8.38 2.56 1.07
CA GLU A 170 -9.47 1.83 0.41
C GLU A 170 -9.90 0.59 1.22
N GLY A 171 -8.94 -0.20 1.72
CA GLY A 171 -9.25 -1.39 2.52
C GLY A 171 -9.85 -1.06 3.89
N LEU A 172 -9.32 -0.05 4.58
CA LEU A 172 -9.86 0.42 5.86
C LEU A 172 -11.29 0.93 5.72
N LEU A 173 -11.58 1.73 4.69
CA LEU A 173 -12.91 2.28 4.43
C LEU A 173 -13.90 1.21 3.96
N GLY A 174 -13.43 0.18 3.26
CA GLY A 174 -14.21 -1.01 2.93
C GLY A 174 -14.48 -1.92 4.15
N GLY A 175 -13.89 -1.63 5.31
CA GLY A 175 -14.02 -2.45 6.52
C GLY A 175 -13.27 -3.78 6.44
N ALA A 176 -12.31 -3.92 5.52
CA ALA A 176 -11.52 -5.13 5.36
C ALA A 176 -10.35 -5.17 6.35
N LEU A 177 -10.09 -6.32 6.96
CA LEU A 177 -8.86 -6.56 7.72
C LEU A 177 -7.66 -6.55 6.76
N LEU A 178 -6.70 -5.65 7.00
CA LEU A 178 -5.52 -5.56 6.16
C LEU A 178 -4.50 -6.65 6.53
N LEU A 179 -4.15 -7.50 5.57
CA LEU A 179 -3.00 -8.38 5.66
C LEU A 179 -1.82 -7.67 4.97
N ALA A 180 -0.91 -7.15 5.78
CA ALA A 180 0.17 -6.28 5.33
C ALA A 180 1.36 -7.08 4.80
N TRP A 181 1.80 -6.73 3.60
CA TRP A 181 3.05 -7.21 3.00
C TRP A 181 3.84 -6.04 2.41
N PRO A 182 4.48 -5.20 3.25
CA PRO A 182 5.29 -4.09 2.76
C PRO A 182 6.45 -4.57 1.90
N MET A 183 6.68 -3.87 0.78
CA MET A 183 7.70 -4.25 -0.20
C MET A 183 8.70 -3.13 -0.48
N GLN A 184 8.29 -1.86 -0.42
CA GLN A 184 9.11 -0.73 -0.87
C GLN A 184 8.82 0.56 -0.10
N VAL A 185 9.80 1.47 -0.07
CA VAL A 185 9.66 2.88 0.33
C VAL A 185 8.78 3.06 1.58
N ASP A 186 7.62 3.70 1.44
CA ASP A 186 6.73 4.10 2.52
C ASP A 186 5.80 2.97 2.97
N HIS A 187 5.76 1.85 2.25
CA HIS A 187 4.92 0.71 2.61
C HIS A 187 5.26 0.20 4.02
N PHE A 188 6.53 0.22 4.40
CA PHE A 188 6.99 -0.22 5.71
C PHE A 188 6.53 0.73 6.82
N ASP A 189 6.66 2.04 6.62
CA ASP A 189 6.20 3.04 7.59
C ASP A 189 4.67 2.98 7.74
N ASN A 190 3.94 2.85 6.63
CA ASN A 190 2.50 2.64 6.63
C ASN A 190 2.12 1.35 7.36
N THR A 191 2.87 0.27 7.16
CA THR A 191 2.63 -1.01 7.86
C THR A 191 2.87 -0.86 9.36
N ASN A 192 3.94 -0.20 9.78
CA ASN A 192 4.24 0.00 11.20
C ASN A 192 3.13 0.82 11.87
N LEU A 193 2.63 1.88 11.21
CA LEU A 193 1.47 2.61 11.70
C LEU A 193 0.26 1.68 11.86
N LEU A 194 -0.11 0.95 10.80
CA LEU A 194 -1.36 0.18 10.78
C LEU A 194 -1.32 -1.04 11.70
N VAL A 195 -0.17 -1.71 11.80
CA VAL A 195 0.01 -2.93 12.59
C VAL A 195 0.39 -2.59 14.03
N ASP A 196 1.46 -1.80 14.22
CA ASP A 196 2.13 -1.66 15.51
C ASP A 196 1.56 -0.50 16.33
N GLU A 197 1.17 0.62 15.70
CA GLU A 197 0.60 1.77 16.41
C GLU A 197 -0.92 1.66 16.58
N LEU A 198 -1.65 1.28 15.52
CA LEU A 198 -3.11 1.30 15.50
C LEU A 198 -3.77 -0.06 15.76
N GLY A 199 -3.06 -1.17 15.49
CA GLY A 199 -3.61 -2.52 15.67
C GLY A 199 -4.77 -2.86 14.71
N VAL A 200 -4.82 -2.24 13.53
CA VAL A 200 -5.90 -2.43 12.52
C VAL A 200 -5.48 -3.32 11.35
N ALA A 201 -4.27 -3.88 11.39
CA ALA A 201 -3.70 -4.73 10.34
C ALA A 201 -2.86 -5.86 10.95
N ILE A 202 -2.64 -6.93 10.18
CA ILE A 202 -1.75 -8.04 10.54
C ILE A 202 -0.59 -8.11 9.55
N ARG A 203 0.65 -8.16 10.03
CA ARG A 203 1.82 -8.36 9.18
C ARG A 203 1.88 -9.82 8.69
N ALA A 204 1.62 -10.01 7.40
CA ALA A 204 1.58 -11.33 6.75
C ALA A 204 2.95 -11.74 6.17
N CYS A 205 3.71 -10.78 5.64
CA CYS A 205 5.04 -10.98 5.09
C CYS A 205 5.77 -9.63 5.02
N GLU A 206 7.06 -9.61 4.64
CA GLU A 206 7.82 -8.38 4.50
C GLU A 206 8.94 -8.52 3.47
N GLY A 207 9.12 -7.50 2.64
CA GLY A 207 10.22 -7.39 1.69
C GLY A 207 9.85 -7.79 0.26
N LEU A 208 10.53 -7.15 -0.70
CA LEU A 208 10.32 -7.36 -2.13
C LEU A 208 10.79 -8.74 -2.62
N THR A 209 11.83 -9.30 -2.01
CA THR A 209 12.45 -10.58 -2.43
C THR A 209 12.02 -11.76 -1.56
N THR A 210 11.32 -11.52 -0.46
CA THR A 210 10.91 -12.56 0.48
C THR A 210 9.79 -13.39 -0.11
N VAL A 211 9.95 -14.72 -0.06
CA VAL A 211 8.88 -15.66 -0.38
C VAL A 211 8.14 -16.00 0.92
N PRO A 212 6.83 -15.74 1.02
CA PRO A 212 6.07 -16.04 2.24
C PRO A 212 6.00 -17.56 2.45
N ASP A 213 5.98 -17.99 3.71
CA ASP A 213 5.64 -19.38 4.06
C ASP A 213 4.14 -19.59 3.78
N PRO A 214 3.76 -20.48 2.84
CA PRO A 214 2.37 -20.66 2.47
C PRO A 214 1.49 -21.15 3.62
N ASN A 215 2.02 -21.99 4.51
CA ASN A 215 1.26 -22.54 5.63
C ASN A 215 0.99 -21.48 6.70
N LYS A 216 1.94 -20.55 6.90
CA LYS A 216 1.71 -19.41 7.80
C LYS A 216 0.70 -18.47 7.18
N LEU A 217 0.89 -18.10 5.91
CA LEU A 217 -0.01 -17.17 5.21
C LEU A 217 -1.45 -17.70 5.14
N ALA A 218 -1.63 -19.02 4.97
CA ALA A 218 -2.94 -19.66 4.94
C ALA A 218 -3.72 -19.62 6.28
N ARG A 219 -3.04 -19.31 7.39
CA ARG A 219 -3.61 -19.29 8.75
C ARG A 219 -3.83 -17.89 9.31
N VAL A 220 -3.41 -16.85 8.56
CA VAL A 220 -3.58 -15.45 8.96
C VAL A 220 -5.04 -15.05 8.86
#